data_AF-A0A1Q3NLT2-F1
#
_entry.id   AF-A0A1Q3NLT2-F1
#
_cell.length_a   1.000
_cell.length_b   1.000
_cell.length_c   1.000
_cell.angle_alpha   90.00
_cell.angle_beta   90.00
_cell.angle_gamma   90.00
#
_symmetry.space_group_name_H-M   'P 1'
#
loop_
_entity.id
_entity.type
_entity.pdbx_description
1 polymer ?
#
loop_
_entity_poly.entity_id
_entity_poly.type
_entity_poly.pdbx_seq_one_letter_code
_entity_poly.pdbx_strand_id
1 'polypeptide(L)'
;MKVLMIRIASPFLWVYHKTHWFTDREAWGIFRFFAILEAVGWSLLIIAIMYRRMGLPEAASVVSFAGHVHGIGFGLYFLFTILVARSMEWGVGRIAAAIIAGMPPYGSILFERIMAIHRKKQPAYVEPPKDIE
;
A
#
# COMPACT_ATOMS: atom_id res chain seq x y z
N MET A 1 -14.18 22.61 -17.63
CA MET A 1 -13.00 22.01 -16.96
C MET A 1 -13.07 20.48 -16.81
N LYS A 2 -14.11 19.87 -16.19
CA LYS A 2 -14.21 18.40 -16.02
C LYS A 2 -14.08 17.59 -17.32
N VAL A 3 -14.74 18.01 -18.41
CA VAL A 3 -14.70 17.33 -19.72
C VAL A 3 -13.31 17.39 -20.38
N LEU A 4 -12.56 18.47 -20.15
CA LEU A 4 -11.20 18.64 -20.68
C LEU A 4 -10.19 17.77 -19.92
N MET A 5 -10.32 17.66 -18.59
CA MET A 5 -9.52 16.73 -17.77
C MET A 5 -9.74 15.26 -18.17
N ILE A 6 -10.99 14.87 -18.45
CA ILE A 6 -11.33 13.50 -18.86
C ILE A 6 -10.68 13.13 -20.20
N ARG A 7 -10.64 14.07 -21.16
CA ARG A 7 -10.03 13.85 -22.48
C ARG A 7 -8.50 13.74 -22.45
N ILE A 8 -7.83 14.40 -21.50
CA ILE A 8 -6.36 14.34 -21.37
C ILE A 8 -5.95 13.09 -20.58
N ALA A 9 -6.75 12.68 -19.58
CA ALA A 9 -6.51 11.47 -18.81
C ALA A 9 -6.96 10.17 -19.52
N SER A 10 -7.76 10.25 -20.60
CA SER A 10 -8.34 9.07 -21.25
C SER A 10 -7.35 8.06 -21.82
N PRO A 11 -6.19 8.42 -22.41
CA PRO A 11 -5.22 7.43 -22.89
C PRO A 11 -4.59 6.68 -21.72
N PHE A 12 -4.28 7.41 -20.64
CA PHE A 12 -3.74 6.83 -19.41
C PHE A 12 -4.77 5.92 -18.73
N LEU A 13 -6.01 6.37 -18.60
CA LEU A 13 -7.13 5.58 -18.06
C LEU A 13 -7.44 4.35 -18.93
N TRP A 14 -7.23 4.42 -20.25
CA TRP A 14 -7.39 3.30 -21.16
C TRP A 14 -6.31 2.23 -20.97
N VAL A 15 -5.03 2.63 -20.87
CA VAL A 15 -3.93 1.70 -20.51
C VAL A 15 -4.21 1.10 -19.12
N TYR A 16 -4.58 1.95 -18.17
CA TYR A 16 -4.92 1.62 -16.79
C TYR A 16 -6.11 0.64 -16.65
N HIS A 17 -7.09 0.69 -17.56
CA HIS A 17 -8.19 -0.28 -17.62
C HIS A 17 -7.77 -1.62 -18.25
N LYS A 18 -6.76 -1.63 -19.14
CA LYS A 18 -6.25 -2.87 -19.74
C LYS A 18 -5.29 -3.63 -18.84
N THR A 19 -4.62 -2.97 -17.90
CA THR A 19 -3.62 -3.59 -17.02
C THR A 19 -4.23 -4.03 -15.68
N HIS A 20 -4.85 -5.21 -15.66
CA HIS A 20 -5.22 -5.92 -14.43
C HIS A 20 -4.48 -7.26 -14.45
N TRP A 21 -3.49 -7.40 -13.58
CA TRP A 21 -2.63 -8.60 -13.53
C TRP A 21 -3.04 -9.59 -12.44
N PHE A 22 -3.90 -9.14 -11.53
CA PHE A 22 -4.33 -9.93 -10.37
C PHE A 22 -5.85 -9.92 -10.28
N THR A 23 -6.41 -10.99 -9.74
CA THR A 23 -7.78 -10.97 -9.23
C THR A 23 -7.89 -10.04 -8.02
N ASP A 24 -9.09 -9.55 -7.72
CA ASP A 24 -9.35 -8.72 -6.54
C ASP A 24 -8.91 -9.39 -5.23
N ARG A 25 -9.04 -10.72 -5.13
CA ARG A 25 -8.59 -11.51 -3.97
C ARG A 25 -7.07 -11.52 -3.82
N GLU A 26 -6.34 -11.76 -4.91
CA GLU A 26 -4.87 -11.80 -4.90
C GLU A 26 -4.30 -10.40 -4.63
N ALA A 27 -4.83 -9.39 -5.31
CA ALA A 27 -4.48 -8.00 -5.13
C ALA A 27 -4.66 -7.54 -3.68
N TRP A 28 -5.80 -7.88 -3.07
CA TRP A 28 -6.06 -7.62 -1.67
C TRP A 28 -5.06 -8.34 -0.74
N GLY A 29 -4.74 -9.60 -1.04
CA GLY A 29 -3.77 -10.38 -0.28
C GLY A 29 -2.37 -9.72 -0.29
N ILE A 30 -1.92 -9.31 -1.47
CA ILE A 30 -0.64 -8.61 -1.67
C ILE A 30 -0.64 -7.27 -0.93
N PHE A 31 -1.67 -6.44 -1.13
CA PHE A 31 -1.80 -5.16 -0.42
C PHE A 31 -1.75 -5.33 1.10
N ARG A 32 -2.54 -6.27 1.63
CA ARG A 32 -2.64 -6.53 3.07
C ARG A 32 -1.32 -7.04 3.63
N PHE A 33 -0.61 -7.91 2.90
CA PHE A 33 0.71 -8.39 3.29
C PHE A 33 1.68 -7.22 3.49
N PHE A 34 1.77 -6.32 2.50
CA PHE A 34 2.66 -5.16 2.59
C PHE A 34 2.20 -4.13 3.63
N ALA A 35 0.90 -3.96 3.84
CA ALA A 35 0.39 -3.12 4.92
C ALA A 35 0.83 -3.63 6.31
N ILE A 36 0.80 -4.96 6.51
CA ILE A 36 1.28 -5.61 7.74
C ILE A 36 2.80 -5.53 7.85
N LEU A 37 3.53 -5.80 6.77
CA LEU A 37 4.99 -5.70 6.74
C LEU A 37 5.45 -4.31 7.15
N GLU A 38 4.79 -3.27 6.64
CA GLU A 38 5.08 -1.89 6.98
C GLU A 38 4.84 -1.58 8.46
N ALA A 39 3.76 -2.11 9.04
CA ALA A 39 3.49 -1.96 10.47
C ALA A 39 4.53 -2.68 11.36
N VAL A 40 5.03 -3.83 10.90
CA VAL A 40 6.14 -4.52 11.55
C VAL A 40 7.42 -3.68 11.46
N GLY A 41 7.69 -3.06 10.29
CA GLY A 41 8.79 -2.11 10.09
C GLY A 41 8.74 -0.93 11.07
N TRP A 42 7.57 -0.28 11.19
CA TRP A 42 7.35 0.76 12.20
C TRP A 42 7.60 0.27 13.62
N SER A 43 7.11 -0.92 13.98
CA SER A 43 7.29 -1.49 15.32
C SER A 43 8.78 -1.69 15.63
N LEU A 44 9.53 -2.27 14.68
CA LEU A 44 10.97 -2.47 14.78
C LEU A 44 11.72 -1.13 14.94
N LEU A 45 11.38 -0.13 14.13
CA LEU A 45 12.01 1.19 14.19
C LEU A 45 11.71 1.90 15.52
N ILE A 46 10.47 1.87 16.00
CA ILE A 46 10.09 2.46 17.29
C ILE A 46 10.87 1.79 18.43
N ILE A 47 10.96 0.45 18.43
CA ILE A 47 11.75 -0.29 19.42
C ILE A 47 13.22 0.15 19.38
N ALA A 48 13.80 0.29 18.18
CA ALA A 48 15.18 0.75 18.04
C ALA A 48 15.40 2.19 18.54
N ILE A 49 14.44 3.10 18.29
CA ILE A 49 14.49 4.47 18.81
C ILE A 49 14.40 4.46 20.35
N MET A 50 13.54 3.62 20.92
CA MET A 50 13.46 3.44 22.38
C MET A 50 14.74 2.85 22.95
N TYR A 51 15.31 1.84 22.30
CA TYR A 51 16.59 1.23 22.65
C TYR A 51 17.71 2.29 22.72
N ARG A 52 17.77 3.18 21.72
CA ARG A 52 18.67 4.33 21.73
C ARG A 52 18.37 5.32 22.85
N ARG A 53 17.09 5.59 23.12
CA ARG A 53 16.68 6.53 24.17
C ARG A 53 17.06 6.04 25.57
N MET A 54 17.14 4.73 25.77
CA MET A 54 17.56 4.10 27.02
C MET A 54 19.09 4.07 27.21
N GLY A 55 19.88 4.53 26.23
CA GLY A 55 21.34 4.58 26.34
C GLY A 55 22.01 3.20 26.23
N LEU A 56 21.36 2.25 25.56
CA LEU A 56 21.89 0.90 25.41
C LEU A 56 23.06 0.84 24.40
N PRO A 57 24.00 -0.13 24.55
CA PRO A 57 25.19 -0.24 23.68
C PRO A 57 24.81 -0.41 22.21
N GLU A 58 25.65 0.05 21.28
CA GLU A 58 25.42 -0.11 19.83
C GLU A 58 24.11 0.51 19.30
N ALA A 59 23.46 1.40 20.06
CA ALA A 59 22.17 1.97 19.68
C ALA A 59 22.13 2.64 18.28
N ALA A 60 23.25 3.22 17.83
CA ALA A 60 23.34 3.81 16.49
C ALA A 60 23.23 2.76 15.37
N SER A 61 23.90 1.61 15.52
CA SER A 61 23.84 0.53 14.54
C SER A 61 22.47 -0.14 14.54
N VAL A 62 21.87 -0.34 15.72
CA VAL A 62 20.51 -0.88 15.88
C VAL A 62 19.46 0.02 15.20
N VAL A 63 19.51 1.33 15.43
CA VAL A 63 18.59 2.28 14.78
C VAL A 63 18.82 2.33 13.27
N SER A 64 20.08 2.32 12.82
CA SER A 64 20.40 2.31 11.39
C SER A 64 19.83 1.07 10.71
N PHE A 65 20.07 -0.12 11.26
CA PHE A 65 19.52 -1.37 10.73
C PHE A 65 18.00 -1.35 10.69
N ALA A 66 17.35 -0.97 11.79
CA ALA A 66 15.90 -0.91 11.85
C ALA A 66 15.31 0.11 10.87
N GLY A 67 15.97 1.25 10.69
CA GLY A 67 15.61 2.26 9.70
C GLY A 67 15.67 1.74 8.27
N HIS A 68 16.70 0.95 7.91
CA HIS A 68 16.79 0.33 6.58
C HIS A 68 15.68 -0.69 6.34
N VAL A 69 15.43 -1.58 7.32
CA VAL A 69 14.36 -2.59 7.20
C VAL A 69 13.00 -1.91 7.05
N HIS A 70 12.70 -0.91 7.88
CA HIS A 70 11.47 -0.12 7.76
C HIS A 70 11.39 0.61 6.41
N GLY A 71 12.45 1.31 5.99
CA GLY A 71 12.45 2.06 4.73
C GLY A 71 12.19 1.18 3.50
N ILE A 72 12.74 -0.05 3.48
CA ILE A 72 12.45 -1.03 2.43
C ILE A 72 10.98 -1.46 2.50
N GLY A 73 10.47 -1.80 3.69
CA GLY A 73 9.05 -2.15 3.90
C GLY A 73 8.09 -1.05 3.43
N PHE A 74 8.42 0.20 3.76
CA PHE A 74 7.65 1.40 3.41
C PHE A 74 7.61 1.61 1.89
N GLY A 75 8.76 1.49 1.23
CA GLY A 75 8.85 1.57 -0.23
C GLY A 75 8.05 0.47 -0.92
N LEU A 76 8.12 -0.76 -0.42
CA LEU A 76 7.35 -1.89 -0.94
C LEU A 76 5.84 -1.69 -0.73
N TYR A 77 5.41 -1.16 0.42
CA TYR A 77 4.02 -0.80 0.66
C TYR A 77 3.50 0.19 -0.39
N PHE A 78 4.24 1.24 -0.72
CA PHE A 78 3.85 2.20 -1.76
C PHE A 78 3.83 1.58 -3.15
N LEU A 79 4.88 0.86 -3.52
CA LEU A 79 4.98 0.19 -4.81
C LEU A 79 3.79 -0.74 -5.03
N PHE A 80 3.54 -1.66 -4.09
CA PHE A 80 2.48 -2.64 -4.25
C PHE A 80 1.09 -2.03 -4.12
N THR A 81 0.90 -0.97 -3.31
CA THR A 81 -0.35 -0.20 -3.30
C THR A 81 -0.70 0.30 -4.70
N ILE A 82 0.27 0.85 -5.44
CA ILE A 82 0.05 1.34 -6.80
C ILE A 82 -0.22 0.18 -7.78
N LEU A 83 0.58 -0.90 -7.69
CA LEU A 83 0.45 -2.05 -8.58
C LEU A 83 -0.92 -2.75 -8.45
N VAL A 84 -1.39 -2.96 -7.22
CA VAL A 84 -2.60 -3.75 -6.95
C VAL A 84 -3.87 -2.91 -6.87
N ALA A 85 -3.76 -1.58 -6.79
CA ALA A 85 -4.90 -0.67 -6.76
C ALA A 85 -5.89 -0.91 -7.92
N ARG A 86 -5.40 -1.43 -9.05
CA ARG A 86 -6.22 -1.70 -10.24
C ARG A 86 -7.13 -2.87 -10.16
N SER A 87 -6.58 -3.98 -9.73
CA SER A 87 -7.33 -5.18 -9.42
C SER A 87 -8.37 -4.99 -8.31
N MET A 88 -8.34 -3.86 -7.58
CA MET A 88 -9.33 -3.50 -6.56
C MET A 88 -10.18 -2.27 -6.95
N GLU A 89 -10.08 -1.78 -8.19
CA GLU A 89 -10.80 -0.61 -8.69
C GLU A 89 -10.60 0.69 -7.88
N TRP A 90 -9.46 0.84 -7.21
CA TRP A 90 -9.19 2.04 -6.42
C TRP A 90 -8.94 3.26 -7.31
N GLY A 91 -9.75 4.30 -7.16
CA GLY A 91 -9.45 5.60 -7.78
C GLY A 91 -8.27 6.32 -7.12
N VAL A 92 -7.83 7.41 -7.73
CA VAL A 92 -6.71 8.25 -7.25
C VAL A 92 -6.86 8.65 -5.78
N GLY A 93 -8.09 8.95 -5.32
CA GLY A 93 -8.34 9.30 -3.92
C GLY A 93 -7.98 8.18 -2.92
N ARG A 94 -8.27 6.91 -3.25
CA ARG A 94 -7.91 5.77 -2.38
C ARG A 94 -6.43 5.49 -2.39
N ILE A 95 -5.77 5.64 -3.54
CA ILE A 95 -4.31 5.51 -3.66
C ILE A 95 -3.63 6.60 -2.82
N ALA A 96 -4.05 7.86 -2.96
CA ALA A 96 -3.51 8.96 -2.18
C ALA A 96 -3.74 8.76 -0.67
N ALA A 97 -4.95 8.32 -0.28
CA ALA A 97 -5.25 8.00 1.11
C ALA A 97 -4.37 6.86 1.67
N ALA A 98 -4.11 5.81 0.88
CA ALA A 98 -3.21 4.72 1.26
C ALA A 98 -1.77 5.22 1.46
N ILE A 99 -1.26 6.03 0.54
CA ILE A 99 0.09 6.63 0.62
C ILE A 99 0.22 7.49 1.88
N ILE A 100 -0.75 8.39 2.12
CA ILE A 100 -0.77 9.23 3.32
C ILE A 100 -0.85 8.37 4.58
N ALA A 101 -1.65 7.30 4.55
CA ALA A 101 -1.78 6.38 5.68
C ALA A 101 -0.50 5.59 5.96
N GLY A 102 0.37 5.35 4.98
CA GLY A 102 1.66 4.70 5.23
C GLY A 102 2.66 5.57 5.99
N MET A 103 2.50 6.89 5.97
CA MET A 103 3.45 7.83 6.60
C MET A 103 3.47 7.78 8.14
N PRO A 104 2.32 7.76 8.85
CA PRO A 104 2.34 7.62 10.30
C PRO A 104 2.45 6.14 10.74
N PRO A 105 2.99 5.87 11.95
CA PRO A 105 3.01 4.53 12.51
C PRO A 105 1.64 3.86 12.51
N TYR A 106 1.58 2.62 12.03
CA TYR A 106 0.37 1.78 11.95
C TYR A 106 -0.77 2.33 11.07
N GLY A 107 -0.58 3.45 10.36
CA GLY A 107 -1.63 3.99 9.50
C GLY A 107 -1.95 3.07 8.33
N SER A 108 -0.98 2.32 7.82
CA SER A 108 -1.18 1.26 6.80
C SER A 108 -2.23 0.24 7.24
N ILE A 109 -2.21 -0.18 8.52
CA ILE A 109 -3.18 -1.11 9.11
C ILE A 109 -4.54 -0.46 9.28
N LEU A 110 -4.59 0.78 9.75
CA LEU A 110 -5.86 1.50 9.90
C LEU A 110 -6.57 1.59 8.55
N PHE A 111 -5.84 2.00 7.51
CA PHE A 111 -6.36 2.08 6.15
C PHE A 111 -6.77 0.69 5.61
N GLU A 112 -5.93 -0.34 5.82
CA GLU A 112 -6.29 -1.72 5.47
C GLU A 112 -7.60 -2.15 6.12
N ARG A 113 -7.81 -1.91 7.42
CA ARG A 113 -9.06 -2.29 8.10
C ARG A 113 -10.28 -1.55 7.57
N ILE A 114 -10.15 -0.23 7.32
CA ILE A 114 -11.22 0.58 6.72
C ILE A 114 -11.58 0.02 5.34
N MET A 115 -10.58 -0.28 4.52
CA MET A 115 -10.78 -0.83 3.19
C MET A 115 -11.31 -2.27 3.21
N ALA A 116 -10.94 -3.09 4.19
CA ALA A 116 -11.48 -4.43 4.38
C ALA A 116 -13.00 -4.38 4.62
N ILE A 117 -13.46 -3.42 5.44
CA ILE A 117 -14.88 -3.20 5.70
C ILE A 117 -15.58 -2.68 4.45
N HIS A 118 -14.97 -1.72 3.75
CA HIS A 118 -15.51 -1.18 2.50
C HIS A 118 -15.69 -2.27 1.44
N ARG A 119 -14.67 -3.11 1.24
CA ARG A 119 -14.64 -4.17 0.23
C ARG A 119 -15.65 -5.29 0.50
N LYS A 120 -16.00 -5.55 1.77
CA LYS A 120 -17.13 -6.44 2.11
C LYS A 120 -18.49 -5.86 1.70
N LYS A 121 -18.66 -4.54 1.76
CA LYS A 121 -19.92 -3.85 1.39
C LYS A 121 -20.03 -3.64 -0.13
N GLN A 122 -18.90 -3.42 -0.78
CA GLN A 122 -18.80 -3.11 -2.21
C GLN A 122 -17.63 -3.92 -2.79
N PRO A 123 -17.84 -5.22 -3.10
CA PRO A 123 -16.79 -6.03 -3.70
C PRO A 123 -16.47 -5.48 -5.09
N ALA A 124 -15.19 -5.34 -5.40
CA ALA A 124 -14.76 -5.03 -6.75
C ALA A 124 -14.97 -6.28 -7.61
N TYR A 125 -15.61 -6.13 -8.76
CA TYR A 125 -15.71 -7.20 -9.75
C TYR A 125 -14.76 -6.89 -10.88
N VAL A 126 -13.59 -7.53 -10.86
CA VAL A 126 -12.62 -7.47 -11.95
C VAL A 126 -12.65 -8.84 -12.63
N GLU A 127 -12.98 -8.86 -13.93
CA GLU A 127 -12.91 -10.10 -14.72
C GLU A 127 -11.49 -10.70 -14.64
N PRO A 128 -11.36 -12.04 -14.60
CA PRO A 128 -10.05 -12.68 -14.66
C PRO A 128 -9.30 -12.25 -15.94
N PRO A 129 -7.95 -12.20 -15.93
CA PRO A 129 -7.16 -11.99 -17.14
C PRO A 129 -7.60 -12.98 -18.23
N LYS A 130 -7.85 -12.46 -19.45
CA LYS A 130 -8.43 -13.23 -20.58
C LYS A 130 -7.56 -14.38 -21.08
N ASP A 131 -6.34 -14.51 -20.59
CA ASP A 131 -5.34 -15.51 -20.95
C ASP A 131 -5.25 -16.68 -19.96
N ILE A 132 -6.12 -16.72 -18.93
CA ILE A 132 -6.24 -17.84 -17.98
C ILE A 132 -7.59 -18.57 -18.18
N GLU A 133 -7.83 -19.05 -19.41
CA GLU A 133 -8.88 -20.05 -19.73
C GLU A 133 -8.27 -21.43 -20.01
#